data_AF-A0A7X8B3F2-F1
#
_entry.id   AF-A0A7X8B3F2-F1
#
_cell.length_a   1.000
_cell.length_b   1.000
_cell.length_c   1.000
_cell.angle_alpha   90.00
_cell.angle_beta   90.00
_cell.angle_gamma   90.00
#
_symmetry.space_group_name_H-M   'P 1'
#
loop_
_entity.id
_entity.type
_entity.pdbx_description
1 polymer ?
#
loop_
_entity_poly.entity_id
_entity_poly.type
_entity_poly.pdbx_seq_one_letter_code
_entity_poly.pdbx_strand_id
1 'polypeptide(L)'
;MGWFRLYTGNRLDILAKKLAEVIRPPLASPLDTEVILVQSRGMERWLSLQLARELGICANCRFPFPNAFVEEIFRCVVPGVPECSVFDPEYAPWRVMEVLPDLLGAPGFESLARYLDEPLHSLKWVQLAARIAETFDHYLVYRPDMITRWDSGEEG
;
A
#
# COMPACT_ATOMS: atom_id res chain seq x y z
N MET A 1 -10.83 5.53 28.44
CA MET A 1 -11.32 4.33 27.74
C MET A 1 -10.28 3.96 26.68
N GLY A 2 -9.68 2.78 26.74
CA GLY A 2 -8.58 2.41 25.82
C GLY A 2 -9.04 2.38 24.37
N TRP A 3 -8.34 3.10 23.50
CA TRP A 3 -8.66 3.32 22.08
C TRP A 3 -8.46 2.08 21.20
N PHE A 4 -8.03 0.97 21.78
CA PHE A 4 -7.77 -0.29 21.10
C PHE A 4 -8.25 -1.45 21.96
N ARG A 5 -9.05 -2.35 21.39
CA ARG A 5 -9.55 -3.56 22.05
C ARG A 5 -9.10 -4.78 21.25
N LEU A 6 -8.41 -5.71 21.91
CA LEU A 6 -7.97 -6.96 21.31
C LEU A 6 -8.89 -8.10 21.75
N TYR A 7 -9.52 -8.76 20.78
CA TYR A 7 -10.31 -9.97 21.00
C TYR A 7 -9.56 -11.16 20.39
N THR A 8 -9.20 -12.15 21.21
CA THR A 8 -8.48 -13.35 20.78
C THR A 8 -9.37 -14.58 20.86
N GLY A 9 -9.28 -15.47 19.87
CA GLY A 9 -10.00 -16.74 19.87
C GLY A 9 -9.46 -17.68 18.80
N ASN A 10 -9.70 -18.98 18.99
CA ASN A 10 -9.33 -20.04 18.04
C ASN A 10 -10.47 -20.43 17.09
N ARG A 11 -11.61 -19.75 17.18
CA ARG A 11 -12.82 -20.00 16.42
C ARG A 11 -13.33 -18.71 15.81
N LEU A 12 -13.20 -18.60 14.50
CA LEU A 12 -13.61 -17.40 13.76
C LEU A 12 -15.11 -17.11 13.90
N ASP A 13 -15.96 -18.13 13.99
CA ASP A 13 -17.40 -17.96 14.17
C ASP A 13 -17.76 -17.26 15.48
N ILE A 14 -17.02 -17.52 16.56
CA ILE A 14 -17.20 -16.84 17.85
C ILE A 14 -16.73 -15.38 17.75
N LEU A 15 -15.59 -15.14 17.09
CA LEU A 15 -15.09 -13.78 16.88
C LEU A 15 -16.02 -12.95 15.99
N ALA A 16 -16.64 -13.55 14.97
CA ALA A 16 -17.64 -12.88 14.12
C ALA A 16 -18.90 -12.50 14.90
N LYS A 17 -19.38 -13.37 15.80
CA LYS A 17 -20.46 -13.01 16.74
C LYS A 17 -20.06 -11.86 17.65
N LYS A 18 -18.82 -11.88 18.15
CA LYS A 18 -18.33 -10.79 18.98
C LYS A 18 -18.23 -9.47 18.21
N LEU A 19 -17.82 -9.52 16.95
CA LEU A 19 -17.84 -8.36 16.07
C LEU A 19 -19.27 -7.83 15.87
N ALA A 20 -20.24 -8.72 15.63
CA ALA A 20 -21.64 -8.33 15.52
C ALA A 20 -22.15 -7.61 16.78
N GLU A 21 -21.74 -8.04 17.97
CA GLU A 21 -22.06 -7.32 19.22
C GLU A 21 -21.42 -5.92 19.28
N VAL A 22 -20.21 -5.77 18.75
CA VAL A 22 -19.47 -4.49 18.76
C VAL A 22 -20.11 -3.46 17.81
N ILE A 23 -20.57 -3.90 16.63
CA ILE A 23 -21.17 -3.02 15.61
C ILE A 23 -22.70 -2.91 15.71
N ARG A 24 -23.34 -3.62 16.65
CA ARG A 24 -24.80 -3.56 16.85
C ARG A 24 -25.29 -2.17 17.27
N PRO A 25 -24.61 -1.44 18.18
CA PRO A 25 -24.95 -0.04 18.44
C PRO A 25 -24.72 0.79 17.17
N PRO A 26 -25.67 1.64 16.75
CA PRO A 26 -25.54 2.41 15.52
C PRO A 26 -24.41 3.43 15.60
N LEU A 27 -23.81 3.72 14.44
CA LEU A 27 -22.88 4.84 14.26
C LEU A 27 -23.57 6.20 14.48
N ALA A 28 -22.78 7.26 14.51
CA ALA A 28 -23.27 8.62 14.77
C ALA A 28 -24.26 9.12 13.71
N SER A 29 -24.00 8.83 12.42
CA SER A 29 -24.91 9.12 11.32
C SER A 29 -25.44 7.84 10.66
N PRO A 30 -26.72 7.80 10.22
CA PRO A 30 -27.27 6.67 9.47
C PRO A 30 -26.57 6.38 8.13
N LEU A 31 -25.83 7.36 7.59
CA LEU A 31 -25.09 7.22 6.34
C LEU A 31 -23.64 6.79 6.55
N ASP A 32 -23.16 6.76 7.79
CA ASP A 32 -21.81 6.31 8.09
C ASP A 32 -21.68 4.82 7.78
N THR A 33 -20.56 4.47 7.16
CA THR A 33 -20.26 3.10 6.76
C THR A 33 -19.44 2.41 7.85
N GLU A 34 -19.84 1.19 8.23
CA GLU A 34 -19.01 0.31 9.06
C GLU A 34 -17.76 -0.12 8.28
N VAL A 35 -16.58 0.02 8.88
CA VAL A 35 -15.30 -0.34 8.24
C VAL A 35 -14.69 -1.55 8.93
N ILE A 36 -14.54 -2.65 8.19
CA ILE A 36 -14.09 -3.93 8.72
C ILE A 36 -12.94 -4.46 7.86
N LEU A 37 -11.71 -4.39 8.38
CA LEU A 37 -10.54 -4.84 7.64
C LEU A 37 -10.52 -6.36 7.47
N VAL A 38 -10.20 -6.82 6.26
CA VAL A 38 -10.12 -8.25 5.91
C VAL A 38 -8.84 -8.55 5.13
N GLN A 39 -8.38 -9.80 5.17
CA GLN A 39 -7.16 -10.23 4.47
C GLN A 39 -7.45 -10.88 3.11
N SER A 40 -8.72 -11.13 2.79
CA SER A 40 -9.10 -11.75 1.51
C SER A 40 -10.58 -11.51 1.20
N ARG A 41 -10.92 -11.60 -0.10
CA ARG A 41 -12.31 -11.56 -0.56
C ARG A 41 -13.16 -12.72 -0.02
N GLY A 42 -12.53 -13.86 0.26
CA GLY A 42 -13.20 -15.00 0.91
C GLY A 42 -13.66 -14.64 2.33
N MET A 43 -12.82 -13.94 3.08
CA MET A 43 -13.15 -13.46 4.43
C MET A 43 -14.25 -12.41 4.39
N GLU A 44 -14.19 -11.43 3.48
CA GLU A 44 -15.26 -10.45 3.24
C GLU A 44 -16.61 -11.15 3.04
N ARG A 45 -16.66 -12.11 2.11
CA ARG A 45 -17.91 -12.81 1.76
C ARG A 45 -18.44 -13.60 2.94
N TRP A 46 -17.56 -14.33 3.63
CA TRP A 46 -17.93 -15.13 4.79
C TRP A 46 -18.45 -14.24 5.93
N LEU A 47 -17.76 -13.14 6.23
CA LEU A 47 -18.09 -12.24 7.32
C LEU A 47 -19.38 -11.48 7.05
N SER A 48 -19.59 -11.00 5.82
CA SER A 48 -20.86 -10.38 5.41
C SER A 48 -22.06 -11.31 5.65
N LEU A 49 -21.91 -12.61 5.35
CA LEU A 49 -22.96 -13.60 5.59
C LEU A 49 -23.14 -13.90 7.09
N GLN A 50 -22.06 -13.94 7.88
CA GLN A 50 -22.19 -14.13 9.34
C GLN A 50 -22.86 -12.93 10.00
N LEU A 51 -22.44 -11.71 9.65
CA LEU A 51 -23.05 -10.48 10.18
C LEU A 51 -24.53 -10.40 9.79
N ALA A 52 -24.89 -10.73 8.55
CA ALA A 52 -26.29 -10.78 8.14
C ALA A 52 -27.11 -11.80 8.94
N ARG A 53 -26.53 -12.94 9.34
CA ARG A 53 -27.20 -13.92 10.21
C ARG A 53 -27.43 -13.40 11.62
N GLU A 54 -26.45 -12.69 12.19
CA GLU A 54 -26.49 -12.20 13.58
C GLU A 54 -27.26 -10.87 13.74
N LEU A 55 -27.31 -10.05 12.69
CA LEU A 55 -27.94 -8.72 12.69
C LEU A 55 -29.21 -8.64 11.83
N GLY A 56 -29.53 -9.71 11.08
CA GLY A 56 -30.65 -9.76 10.13
C GLY A 56 -30.31 -9.22 8.73
N ILE A 57 -29.40 -8.26 8.64
CA ILE A 57 -28.87 -7.70 7.39
C ILE A 57 -27.42 -7.25 7.57
N CYS A 58 -26.61 -7.38 6.53
CA CYS A 58 -25.29 -6.75 6.44
C CYS A 58 -25.30 -5.80 5.23
N ALA A 59 -25.35 -4.50 5.50
CA ALA A 59 -25.41 -3.45 4.49
C ALA A 59 -24.57 -2.25 4.93
N ASN A 60 -24.21 -1.38 3.99
CA ASN A 60 -23.36 -0.21 4.23
C ASN A 60 -22.07 -0.53 5.02
N CYS A 61 -21.43 -1.64 4.68
CA CYS A 61 -20.14 -2.06 5.25
C CYS A 61 -19.06 -1.98 4.16
N ARG A 62 -17.89 -1.45 4.49
CA ARG A 62 -16.68 -1.50 3.66
C ARG A 62 -15.70 -2.51 4.23
N PHE A 63 -15.09 -3.29 3.34
CA PHE A 63 -14.11 -4.33 3.69
C PHE A 63 -12.73 -4.06 3.06
N PRO A 64 -12.04 -2.98 3.46
CA PRO A 64 -10.73 -2.67 2.89
C PRO A 64 -9.68 -3.70 3.33
N PHE A 65 -8.67 -3.90 2.49
CA PHE A 65 -7.47 -4.62 2.89
C PHE A 65 -6.55 -3.73 3.75
N PRO A 66 -5.69 -4.30 4.61
CA PRO A 66 -4.89 -3.53 5.53
C PRO A 66 -4.06 -2.42 4.88
N ASN A 67 -3.35 -2.72 3.77
CA ASN A 67 -2.49 -1.73 3.12
C ASN A 67 -3.31 -0.55 2.57
N ALA A 68 -4.39 -0.82 1.85
CA ALA A 68 -5.27 0.22 1.30
C ALA A 68 -5.90 1.08 2.40
N PHE A 69 -6.24 0.49 3.55
CA PHE A 69 -6.77 1.24 4.68
C PHE A 69 -5.71 2.12 5.38
N VAL A 70 -4.48 1.62 5.50
CA VAL A 70 -3.37 2.42 6.05
C VAL A 70 -3.08 3.63 5.16
N GLU A 71 -3.05 3.45 3.84
CA GLU A 71 -2.90 4.56 2.88
C GLU A 71 -4.05 5.57 2.97
N GLU A 72 -5.29 5.09 3.13
CA GLU A 72 -6.47 5.95 3.35
C GLU A 72 -6.31 6.80 4.61
N ILE A 73 -5.95 6.18 5.75
CA ILE A 73 -5.68 6.91 6.99
C ILE A 73 -4.54 7.92 6.80
N PHE A 74 -3.46 7.51 6.14
CA PHE A 74 -2.29 8.36 5.93
C PHE A 74 -2.66 9.63 5.16
N ARG A 75 -3.44 9.51 4.08
CA ARG A 75 -3.97 10.66 3.32
C ARG A 75 -4.90 11.55 4.15
N CYS A 76 -5.69 10.98 5.06
CA CYS A 76 -6.59 11.77 5.90
C CYS A 76 -5.88 12.56 7.00
N VAL A 77 -4.77 12.03 7.54
CA VAL A 77 -4.08 12.60 8.71
C VAL A 77 -2.89 13.48 8.30
N VAL A 78 -2.23 13.17 7.19
CA VAL A 78 -1.06 13.92 6.72
C VAL A 78 -1.48 14.92 5.63
N PRO A 79 -1.40 16.23 5.89
CA PRO A 79 -1.80 17.24 4.90
C PRO A 79 -0.82 17.28 3.72
N GLY A 80 -1.36 17.49 2.52
CA GLY A 80 -0.55 17.70 1.30
C GLY A 80 -0.03 16.42 0.63
N VAL A 81 -0.50 15.23 1.06
CA VAL A 81 -0.20 13.98 0.35
C VAL A 81 -0.96 13.97 -0.99
N PRO A 82 -0.26 13.88 -2.13
CA PRO A 82 -0.93 13.81 -3.44
C PRO A 82 -1.68 12.48 -3.59
N GLU A 83 -2.75 12.46 -4.40
CA GLU A 83 -3.56 11.25 -4.65
C GLU A 83 -2.73 10.10 -5.26
N CYS A 84 -1.78 10.46 -6.14
CA CYS A 84 -0.76 9.58 -6.69
C CYS A 84 0.62 10.13 -6.33
N SER A 85 1.50 9.29 -5.82
CA SER A 85 2.91 9.63 -5.64
C SER A 85 3.65 9.43 -6.96
N VAL A 86 4.57 10.34 -7.28
CA VAL A 86 5.52 10.13 -8.38
C VAL A 86 6.44 8.92 -8.15
N PHE A 87 6.47 8.41 -6.91
CA PHE A 87 7.22 7.23 -6.51
C PHE A 87 6.35 5.96 -6.46
N ASP A 88 5.07 6.02 -6.82
CA ASP A 88 4.25 4.81 -6.87
C ASP A 88 4.85 3.80 -7.89
N PRO A 89 4.80 2.49 -7.61
CA PRO A 89 5.43 1.47 -8.46
C PRO A 89 4.96 1.48 -9.92
N GLU A 90 3.77 1.99 -10.19
CA GLU A 90 3.23 2.12 -11.55
C GLU A 90 3.90 3.25 -12.36
N TYR A 91 4.37 4.31 -11.69
CA TYR A 91 4.96 5.50 -12.32
C TYR A 91 6.48 5.55 -12.21
N ALA A 92 7.05 5.01 -11.13
CA ALA A 92 8.47 5.06 -10.83
C ALA A 92 9.38 4.52 -11.98
N PRO A 93 9.05 3.41 -12.68
CA PRO A 93 9.85 2.94 -13.81
C PRO A 93 9.98 3.99 -14.92
N TRP A 94 8.93 4.75 -15.19
CA TRP A 94 8.93 5.79 -16.22
C TRP A 94 9.80 6.97 -15.82
N ARG A 95 9.81 7.33 -14.53
CA ARG A 95 10.70 8.36 -13.99
C ARG A 95 12.17 7.93 -14.05
N VAL A 96 12.45 6.66 -13.78
CA VAL A 96 13.80 6.11 -13.98
C VAL A 96 14.19 6.21 -15.45
N MET A 97 13.30 5.88 -16.40
CA MET A 97 13.61 6.03 -17.83
C MET A 97 13.81 7.49 -18.29
N GLU A 98 13.20 8.46 -17.60
CA GLU A 98 13.39 9.88 -17.89
C GLU A 98 14.78 10.37 -17.44
N VAL A 99 15.26 9.94 -16.27
CA VAL A 99 16.50 10.45 -15.66
C VAL A 99 17.74 9.63 -16.02
N LEU A 100 17.60 8.31 -16.19
CA LEU A 100 18.73 7.40 -16.42
C LEU A 100 19.59 7.75 -17.65
N PRO A 101 19.05 8.19 -18.81
CA PRO A 101 19.86 8.54 -19.98
C PRO A 101 20.92 9.61 -19.68
N ASP A 102 20.55 10.64 -18.91
CA ASP A 102 21.45 11.74 -18.56
C ASP A 102 22.55 11.30 -17.58
N LEU A 103 22.32 10.22 -16.83
CA LEU A 103 23.28 9.65 -15.88
C LEU A 103 24.27 8.67 -16.52
N LEU A 104 24.02 8.15 -17.72
CA LEU A 104 24.88 7.13 -18.33
C LEU A 104 26.31 7.62 -18.63
N GLY A 105 26.50 8.93 -18.76
CA GLY A 105 27.83 9.53 -18.91
C GLY A 105 28.57 9.79 -17.61
N ALA A 106 27.94 9.59 -16.45
CA ALA A 106 28.54 9.86 -15.15
C ALA A 106 29.49 8.72 -14.71
N PRO A 107 30.55 9.02 -13.93
CA PRO A 107 31.41 7.99 -13.34
C PRO A 107 30.59 6.97 -12.54
N GLY A 108 30.90 5.68 -12.72
CA GLY A 108 30.20 4.58 -12.05
C GLY A 108 29.02 3.98 -12.83
N PHE A 109 28.59 4.61 -13.93
CA PHE A 109 27.50 4.11 -14.79
C PHE A 109 28.00 3.34 -16.02
N GLU A 110 29.31 3.08 -16.15
CA GLU A 110 29.92 2.51 -17.36
C GLU A 110 29.42 1.10 -17.70
N SER A 111 29.04 0.32 -16.68
CA SER A 111 28.42 -0.99 -16.88
C SER A 111 26.98 -0.87 -17.41
N LEU A 112 26.22 0.12 -16.93
CA LEU A 112 24.86 0.37 -17.38
C LEU A 112 24.85 0.94 -18.80
N ALA A 113 25.77 1.87 -19.10
CA ALA A 113 25.93 2.42 -20.44
C ALA A 113 26.21 1.33 -21.49
N ARG A 114 27.10 0.37 -21.18
CA ARG A 114 27.36 -0.79 -22.06
C ARG A 114 26.17 -1.74 -22.17
N TYR A 115 25.42 -1.95 -21.08
CA TYR A 115 24.27 -2.84 -21.07
C TYR A 115 23.09 -2.28 -21.89
N LEU A 116 22.94 -0.96 -21.90
CA LEU A 116 21.88 -0.21 -22.58
C LEU A 116 22.29 0.34 -23.95
N ASP A 117 23.28 -0.28 -24.61
CA ASP A 117 23.71 0.05 -25.98
C ASP A 117 22.67 -0.41 -27.03
N GLU A 118 21.44 0.05 -26.86
CA GLU A 118 20.27 -0.20 -27.67
C GLU A 118 19.37 1.05 -27.68
N PRO A 119 18.46 1.20 -28.66
CA PRO A 119 17.55 2.34 -28.71
C PRO A 119 16.80 2.56 -27.41
N LEU A 120 16.64 3.82 -27.01
CA LEU A 120 15.80 4.19 -25.88
C LEU A 120 14.39 3.59 -26.04
N HIS A 121 13.81 3.13 -24.94
CA HIS A 121 12.55 2.37 -24.90
C HIS A 121 12.59 0.95 -25.48
N SER A 122 13.77 0.38 -25.75
CA SER A 122 13.88 -1.07 -25.98
C SER A 122 13.44 -1.87 -24.75
N LEU A 123 13.17 -3.16 -24.94
CA LEU A 123 12.75 -4.04 -23.85
C LEU A 123 13.73 -4.02 -22.66
N LYS A 124 15.04 -3.93 -22.93
CA LYS A 124 16.08 -3.85 -21.88
C LYS A 124 15.95 -2.59 -21.04
N TRP A 125 15.70 -1.44 -21.68
CA TRP A 125 15.47 -0.17 -20.99
C TRP A 125 14.28 -0.25 -20.03
N VAL A 126 13.15 -0.76 -20.53
CA VAL A 126 11.92 -0.89 -19.71
C VAL A 126 12.13 -1.86 -18.55
N GLN A 127 12.76 -3.02 -18.80
CA GLN A 127 13.01 -4.03 -17.78
C GLN A 127 13.97 -3.53 -16.69
N LEU A 128 15.06 -2.85 -17.08
CA LEU A 128 16.00 -2.31 -16.12
C LEU A 128 15.36 -1.20 -15.28
N ALA A 129 14.63 -0.28 -15.92
CA ALA A 129 13.97 0.79 -15.21
C ALA A 129 12.94 0.27 -14.19
N ALA A 130 12.18 -0.76 -14.56
CA ALA A 130 11.26 -1.44 -13.65
C ALA A 130 12.02 -2.09 -12.47
N ARG A 131 13.15 -2.75 -12.74
CA ARG A 131 13.95 -3.39 -11.69
C ARG A 131 14.59 -2.39 -10.71
N ILE A 132 15.04 -1.25 -11.23
CA ILE A 132 15.56 -0.16 -10.40
C ILE A 132 14.42 0.38 -9.51
N ALA A 133 13.26 0.71 -10.09
CA ALA A 133 12.10 1.21 -9.35
C ALA A 133 11.65 0.24 -8.25
N GLU A 134 11.56 -1.07 -8.54
CA GLU A 134 11.26 -2.11 -7.56
C GLU A 134 12.28 -2.15 -6.42
N THR A 135 13.57 -1.94 -6.72
CA THR A 135 14.62 -1.90 -5.70
C THR A 135 14.48 -0.68 -4.78
N PHE A 136 14.15 0.49 -5.34
CA PHE A 136 13.87 1.70 -4.57
C PHE A 136 12.63 1.53 -3.67
N ASP A 137 11.56 0.93 -4.18
CA ASP A 137 10.35 0.62 -3.40
C ASP A 137 10.67 -0.24 -2.17
N HIS A 138 11.46 -1.30 -2.35
CA HIS A 138 11.95 -2.10 -1.23
C HIS A 138 12.80 -1.29 -0.23
N TYR A 139 13.65 -0.37 -0.69
CA TYR A 139 14.46 0.45 0.21
C TYR A 139 13.62 1.45 1.01
N LEU A 140 12.57 2.02 0.44
CA LEU A 140 11.65 2.90 1.18
C LEU A 140 11.02 2.18 2.38
N VAL A 141 10.76 0.87 2.26
CA VAL A 141 10.17 0.07 3.34
C VAL A 141 11.22 -0.46 4.32
N TYR A 142 12.34 -1.00 3.82
CA TYR A 142 13.28 -1.78 4.63
C TYR A 142 14.56 -1.03 5.02
N ARG A 143 14.91 0.04 4.32
CA ARG A 143 16.15 0.84 4.51
C ARG A 143 15.90 2.34 4.28
N PRO A 144 14.88 2.95 4.91
CA PRO A 144 14.53 4.35 4.65
C PRO A 144 15.70 5.32 4.93
N ASP A 145 16.50 5.06 5.97
CA ASP A 145 17.66 5.87 6.31
C ASP A 145 18.70 5.96 5.19
N MET A 146 18.83 4.89 4.39
CA MET A 146 19.74 4.84 3.25
C MET A 146 19.29 5.79 2.13
N ILE A 147 17.98 5.84 1.86
CA ILE A 147 17.40 6.77 0.89
C ILE A 147 17.60 8.21 1.36
N THR A 148 17.37 8.49 2.65
CA THR A 148 17.55 9.84 3.20
C THR A 148 19.01 10.31 3.11
N ARG A 149 19.98 9.42 3.35
CA ARG A 149 21.42 9.74 3.19
C ARG A 149 21.81 10.01 1.75
N TRP A 150 21.29 9.22 0.80
CA TRP A 150 21.53 9.47 -0.61
C TRP A 150 20.94 10.80 -1.08
N ASP A 151 19.75 11.16 -0.59
CA ASP A 151 19.10 12.44 -0.90
C ASP A 151 19.88 13.65 -0.34
N SER A 152 20.60 13.48 0.78
CA SER A 152 21.51 14.50 1.31
C SER A 152 22.89 14.54 0.62
N GLY A 153 23.12 13.67 -0.38
CA GLY A 153 24.40 13.55 -1.08
C GLY A 153 25.49 12.85 -0.27
N GLU A 154 25.12 12.14 0.80
CA GLU A 154 26.05 11.31 1.56
C GLU A 154 26.28 9.97 0.86
N GLU A 155 27.54 9.55 0.79
CA GLU A 155 27.90 8.21 0.34
C GLU A 155 27.49 7.17 1.40
N GLY A 156 27.09 5.97 0.95
CA GLY A 156 26.52 4.87 1.76
C GLY A 156 27.41 4.37 2.88
#